data_AF-A0A5Q3L6P8-F1
#
_entry.id   AF-A0A5Q3L6P8-F1
#
_cell.length_a   1.000
_cell.length_b   1.000
_cell.length_c   1.000
_cell.angle_alpha   90.00
_cell.angle_beta   90.00
_cell.angle_gamma   90.00
#
_symmetry.space_group_name_H-M   'P 1'
#
loop_
_entity.id
_entity.type
_entity.pdbx_description
1 polymer ?
#
loop_
_entity_poly.entity_id
_entity_poly.type
_entity_poly.pdbx_seq_one_letter_code
_entity_poly.pdbx_strand_id
1 'polypeptide(L)'
;MSDKQFADTGPLFSSEDLVAYLDGELPADQQALLEQQLSYDPAMRRELQSLESVWDMLDVLPRTEVDERFTTTTIEMVSHKVDESLTTAFEELPTKRRRTWLMLLGASLLMAVFGYAFGRWLWSDPNDELLRDLPVLQRMDSYRKIETLPALKTLAESGVFDEKTNESPKE
;
A
#
# COMPACT_ATOMS: atom_id res chain seq x y z
N MET A 1 41.27 -27.86 -44.62
CA MET A 1 41.59 -26.62 -45.34
C MET A 1 41.51 -25.52 -44.31
N SER A 2 42.67 -24.89 -44.03
CA SER A 2 42.88 -23.74 -43.13
C SER A 2 42.69 -24.06 -41.64
N ASP A 3 43.71 -24.36 -40.83
CA ASP A 3 45.04 -23.73 -40.67
C ASP A 3 44.96 -22.20 -40.65
N LYS A 4 44.84 -21.65 -39.43
CA LYS A 4 45.09 -20.25 -39.03
C LYS A 4 44.71 -20.05 -37.57
N GLN A 5 45.60 -20.40 -36.64
CA GLN A 5 45.53 -19.90 -35.26
C GLN A 5 46.90 -19.94 -34.57
N PHE A 6 47.92 -19.40 -35.24
CA PHE A 6 49.17 -19.00 -34.61
C PHE A 6 49.55 -17.65 -35.19
N ALA A 7 49.18 -16.57 -34.50
CA ALA A 7 49.85 -15.27 -34.49
C ALA A 7 48.98 -14.25 -33.76
N ASP A 8 48.72 -14.48 -32.47
CA ASP A 8 48.55 -13.37 -31.54
C ASP A 8 49.80 -13.37 -30.67
N THR A 9 50.81 -12.60 -31.08
CA THR A 9 52.10 -12.53 -30.37
C THR A 9 52.03 -11.42 -29.33
N GLY A 10 50.99 -11.46 -28.50
CA GLY A 10 50.98 -10.80 -27.20
C GLY A 10 51.80 -11.63 -26.21
N PRO A 11 52.24 -11.05 -25.09
CA PRO A 11 52.80 -11.85 -24.00
C PRO A 11 51.76 -12.90 -23.58
N LEU A 12 52.20 -14.17 -23.45
CA LEU A 12 51.33 -15.30 -23.07
C LEU A 12 50.69 -15.13 -21.68
N PHE A 13 51.29 -14.30 -20.84
CA PHE A 13 50.80 -13.94 -19.52
C PHE A 13 50.82 -12.42 -19.38
N SER A 14 49.76 -11.91 -18.78
CA SER A 14 49.57 -10.51 -18.42
C SER A 14 50.05 -10.22 -17.00
N SER A 15 50.12 -8.95 -16.62
CA SER A 15 50.41 -8.56 -15.23
C SER A 15 49.32 -9.05 -14.25
N GLU A 16 48.07 -9.21 -14.71
CA GLU A 16 46.99 -9.79 -13.90
C GLU A 16 47.26 -11.26 -13.58
N ASP A 17 47.83 -12.02 -14.52
CA ASP A 17 48.19 -13.43 -14.29
C ASP A 17 49.37 -13.57 -13.31
N LEU A 18 50.30 -12.60 -13.29
CA LEU A 18 51.38 -12.55 -12.29
C LEU A 18 50.83 -12.25 -10.90
N VAL A 19 49.81 -11.38 -10.78
CA VAL A 19 49.12 -11.12 -9.51
C VAL A 19 48.37 -12.37 -9.05
N ALA A 20 47.63 -13.02 -9.96
CA ALA A 20 46.91 -14.27 -9.68
C ALA A 20 47.86 -15.43 -9.30
N TYR A 21 49.10 -15.41 -9.79
CA TYR A 21 50.11 -16.36 -9.34
C TYR A 21 50.54 -16.11 -7.89
N LEU A 22 50.71 -14.84 -7.49
CA LEU A 22 51.14 -14.48 -6.14
C LEU A 22 50.05 -14.69 -5.07
N ASP A 23 48.78 -14.45 -5.40
CA ASP A 23 47.67 -14.72 -4.48
C ASP A 23 47.22 -16.19 -4.48
N GLY A 24 47.70 -16.98 -5.45
CA GLY A 24 47.41 -18.41 -5.58
C GLY A 24 46.10 -18.73 -6.34
N GLU A 25 45.47 -17.74 -6.96
CA GLU A 25 44.24 -17.90 -7.74
C GLU A 25 44.49 -18.41 -9.18
N LEU A 26 45.75 -18.46 -9.64
CA LEU A 26 46.08 -18.97 -10.98
C LEU A 26 45.86 -20.50 -11.06
N PRO A 27 45.15 -21.03 -12.08
CA PRO A 27 44.96 -22.48 -12.25
C PRO A 27 46.28 -23.26 -12.40
N ALA A 28 46.33 -24.49 -11.88
CA ALA A 28 47.57 -25.28 -11.80
C ALA A 28 48.24 -25.59 -13.17
N ASP A 29 47.43 -25.72 -14.23
CA ASP A 29 47.92 -25.88 -15.61
C ASP A 29 48.61 -24.62 -16.13
N GLN A 30 48.09 -23.44 -15.77
CA GLN A 30 48.67 -22.15 -16.13
C GLN A 30 49.89 -21.80 -15.26
N GLN A 31 49.89 -22.19 -13.97
CA GLN A 31 51.05 -22.03 -13.09
C GLN A 31 52.30 -22.72 -13.66
N ALA A 32 52.16 -23.97 -14.11
CA ALA A 32 53.29 -24.72 -14.67
C ALA A 32 53.86 -24.07 -15.95
N LEU A 33 52.98 -23.50 -16.79
CA LEU A 33 53.36 -22.77 -18.00
C LEU A 33 54.03 -21.43 -17.66
N LEU A 34 53.52 -20.71 -16.66
CA LEU A 34 54.09 -19.45 -16.17
C LEU A 34 55.49 -19.68 -15.57
N GLU A 35 55.67 -20.71 -14.75
CA GLU A 35 56.97 -21.09 -14.18
C GLU A 35 57.99 -21.42 -15.27
N GLN A 36 57.56 -22.16 -16.30
CA GLN A 36 58.40 -22.41 -17.46
C GLN A 36 58.80 -21.10 -18.13
N GLN A 37 57.86 -20.18 -18.35
CA GLN A 37 58.15 -18.89 -18.99
C GLN A 37 59.07 -18.00 -18.15
N LEU A 38 58.86 -17.94 -16.83
CA LEU A 38 59.72 -17.21 -15.87
C LEU A 38 61.17 -17.71 -15.94
N SER A 39 61.40 -18.99 -16.23
CA SER A 39 62.76 -19.53 -16.38
C SER A 39 63.52 -18.94 -17.58
N TYR A 40 62.81 -18.58 -18.66
CA TYR A 40 63.38 -18.05 -19.89
C TYR A 40 63.30 -16.53 -20.01
N ASP A 41 62.36 -15.89 -19.31
CA ASP A 41 62.12 -14.44 -19.39
C ASP A 41 62.63 -13.68 -18.14
N PRO A 42 63.80 -13.01 -18.23
CA PRO A 42 64.33 -12.20 -17.14
C PRO A 42 63.59 -10.87 -16.93
N ALA A 43 62.75 -10.41 -17.86
CA ALA A 43 61.93 -9.21 -17.67
C ALA A 43 60.70 -9.55 -16.83
N MET A 44 60.01 -10.65 -17.17
CA MET A 44 58.86 -11.14 -16.39
C MET A 44 59.24 -11.50 -14.94
N ARG A 45 60.43 -12.07 -14.72
CA ARG A 45 60.95 -12.28 -13.36
C ARG A 45 61.14 -10.98 -12.56
N ARG A 46 61.59 -9.90 -13.22
CA ARG A 46 61.75 -8.60 -12.57
C ARG A 46 60.40 -7.97 -12.21
N GLU A 47 59.40 -8.16 -13.06
CA GLU A 47 58.04 -7.72 -12.80
C GLU A 47 57.44 -8.45 -11.58
N LEU A 48 57.56 -9.78 -11.54
CA LEU A 48 57.12 -10.58 -10.39
C LEU A 48 57.81 -10.16 -9.08
N GLN A 49 59.13 -9.99 -9.10
CA GLN A 49 59.90 -9.52 -7.94
C GLN A 49 59.47 -8.11 -7.46
N SER A 50 59.15 -7.21 -8.40
CA SER A 50 58.64 -5.89 -8.05
C SER A 50 57.30 -5.98 -7.33
N LEU A 51 56.43 -6.90 -7.76
CA LEU A 51 55.12 -7.10 -7.17
C LEU A 51 55.23 -7.74 -5.77
N GLU A 52 56.06 -8.77 -5.62
CA GLU A 52 56.41 -9.37 -4.31
C GLU A 52 56.93 -8.29 -3.33
N SER A 53 57.84 -7.43 -3.79
CA SER A 53 58.37 -6.35 -2.94
C SER A 53 57.30 -5.37 -2.46
N VAL A 54 56.26 -5.10 -3.26
CA VAL A 54 55.15 -4.23 -2.85
C VAL A 54 54.31 -4.92 -1.77
N TRP A 55 54.07 -6.22 -1.91
CA TRP A 55 53.39 -7.01 -0.88
C TRP A 55 54.18 -7.05 0.42
N ASP A 56 55.48 -7.28 0.37
CA ASP A 56 56.37 -7.23 1.54
C ASP A 56 56.31 -5.87 2.25
N MET A 57 56.20 -4.77 1.50
CA MET A 57 56.07 -3.42 2.07
C MET A 57 54.75 -3.22 2.84
N LEU A 58 53.67 -3.90 2.44
CA LEU A 58 52.40 -3.85 3.17
C LEU A 58 52.50 -4.49 4.55
N ASP A 59 53.35 -5.51 4.71
CA ASP A 59 53.59 -6.15 6.01
C ASP A 59 54.32 -5.25 7.01
N VAL A 60 55.06 -4.26 6.51
CA VAL A 60 55.78 -3.27 7.34
C VAL A 60 54.88 -2.10 7.74
N LEU A 61 53.60 -2.09 7.31
CA LEU A 61 52.71 -0.99 7.67
C LEU A 61 52.48 -0.93 9.18
N PRO A 62 52.62 0.26 9.79
CA PRO A 62 52.44 0.41 11.22
C PRO A 62 50.99 0.08 11.58
N ARG A 63 50.82 -0.98 12.37
CA ARG A 63 49.52 -1.29 12.98
C ARG A 63 49.27 -0.25 14.06
N THR A 64 48.31 0.63 13.81
CA THR A 64 47.85 1.56 14.85
C THR A 64 47.10 0.73 15.89
N GLU A 65 47.64 0.63 17.10
CA GLU A 65 46.89 0.09 18.23
C GLU A 65 45.73 1.05 18.51
N VAL A 66 44.52 0.58 18.25
CA VAL A 66 43.31 1.37 18.45
C VAL A 66 43.03 1.42 19.96
N ASP A 67 43.06 2.63 20.51
CA ASP A 67 42.73 2.89 21.91
C ASP A 67 41.23 2.63 22.17
N GLU A 68 40.86 2.21 23.38
CA GLU A 68 39.48 1.94 23.79
C GLU A 68 38.55 3.16 23.60
N ARG A 69 39.15 4.36 23.59
CA ARG A 69 38.47 5.63 23.27
C ARG A 69 37.90 5.68 21.85
N PHE A 70 38.49 4.99 20.87
CA PHE A 70 37.95 4.94 19.50
C PHE A 70 36.62 4.18 19.44
N THR A 71 36.54 3.05 20.13
CA THR A 71 35.30 2.27 20.26
C THR A 71 34.24 3.10 20.98
N THR A 72 34.62 3.79 22.06
CA THR A 72 33.73 4.69 22.80
C THR A 72 33.20 5.82 21.92
N THR A 73 34.07 6.48 21.16
CA THR A 73 33.70 7.60 20.26
C THR A 73 32.79 7.13 19.12
N THR A 74 33.00 5.92 18.60
CA THR A 74 32.15 5.35 17.55
C THR A 74 30.76 5.00 18.09
N ILE A 75 30.69 4.38 19.27
CA ILE A 75 29.42 4.09 19.94
C ILE A 75 28.69 5.40 20.26
N GLU A 76 29.40 6.41 20.76
CA GLU A 76 28.86 7.75 21.05
C GLU A 76 28.32 8.44 19.78
N MET A 77 29.03 8.35 18.66
CA MET A 77 28.55 8.90 17.39
C MET A 77 27.29 8.18 16.88
N VAL A 78 27.21 6.86 17.05
CA VAL A 78 26.02 6.09 16.69
C VAL A 78 24.85 6.44 17.62
N SER A 79 25.07 6.55 18.93
CA SER A 79 24.02 6.92 19.88
C SER A 79 23.49 8.33 19.60
N HIS A 80 24.37 9.30 19.30
CA HIS A 80 23.94 10.65 18.93
C HIS A 80 23.07 10.68 17.66
N LYS A 81 23.42 9.88 16.64
CA LYS A 81 22.59 9.76 15.43
C LYS A 81 21.26 9.06 15.69
N VAL A 82 21.22 8.10 16.60
CA VAL A 82 19.98 7.45 17.01
C VAL A 82 19.07 8.47 17.71
N ASP A 83 19.59 9.25 18.65
CA ASP A 83 18.82 10.29 19.34
C ASP A 83 18.31 11.37 18.38
N GLU A 84 19.15 11.84 17.44
CA GLU A 84 18.75 12.77 16.40
C GLU A 84 17.63 12.18 15.51
N SER A 85 17.78 10.92 15.09
CA SER A 85 16.76 10.23 14.28
C SER A 85 15.46 9.95 15.03
N LEU A 86 15.50 9.75 16.35
CA LEU A 86 14.29 9.64 17.17
C LEU A 86 13.59 10.99 17.26
N THR A 87 14.33 12.09 17.48
CA THR A 87 13.75 13.43 17.51
C THR A 87 13.13 13.83 16.17
N THR A 88 13.76 13.51 15.03
CA THR A 88 13.20 13.76 13.71
C THR A 88 12.05 12.80 13.36
N ALA A 89 12.11 11.53 13.76
CA ALA A 89 11.02 10.57 13.56
C ALA A 89 9.74 10.97 14.33
N PHE A 90 9.86 11.62 15.49
CA PHE A 90 8.71 12.18 16.21
C PHE A 90 8.24 13.54 15.64
N GLU A 91 9.11 14.31 14.99
CA GLU A 91 8.73 15.55 14.29
C GLU A 91 8.08 15.32 12.91
N GLU A 92 8.31 14.16 12.28
CA GLU A 92 7.77 13.83 10.95
C GLU A 92 6.38 13.15 10.96
N LEU A 93 5.70 13.06 12.11
CA LEU A 93 4.27 12.74 12.06
C LEU A 93 3.54 13.89 11.34
N PRO A 94 2.84 13.67 10.21
CA PRO A 94 2.15 14.72 9.47
C PRO A 94 0.86 15.11 10.20
N THR A 95 1.01 15.70 11.39
CA THR A 95 -0.08 16.16 12.27
C THR A 95 -0.99 17.17 11.54
N LYS A 96 -0.43 17.91 10.58
CA LYS A 96 -1.18 18.81 9.69
C LYS A 96 -2.18 18.06 8.81
N ARG A 97 -1.81 16.91 8.23
CA ARG A 97 -2.68 16.12 7.34
C ARG A 97 -3.82 15.45 8.10
N ARG A 98 -3.56 14.93 9.30
CA ARG A 98 -4.62 14.36 10.17
C ARG A 98 -5.61 15.43 10.61
N ARG A 99 -5.13 16.64 10.97
CA ARG A 99 -5.99 17.76 11.37
C ARG A 99 -6.84 18.27 10.21
N THR A 100 -6.30 18.36 8.99
CA THR A 100 -7.09 18.75 7.82
C THR A 100 -8.16 17.72 7.47
N TRP A 101 -7.87 16.41 7.59
CA TRP A 101 -8.87 15.36 7.37
C TRP A 101 -9.96 15.35 8.44
N LEU A 102 -9.61 15.60 9.72
CA LEU A 102 -10.60 15.77 10.79
C LEU A 102 -11.45 17.04 10.59
N MET A 103 -10.87 18.14 10.12
CA MET A 103 -11.60 19.36 9.78
C MET A 103 -12.54 19.15 8.59
N LEU A 104 -12.11 18.41 7.56
CA LEU A 104 -12.96 18.06 6.41
C LEU A 104 -14.12 17.15 6.81
N LEU A 105 -13.86 16.14 7.66
CA LEU A 105 -14.92 15.29 8.21
C LEU A 105 -15.92 16.10 9.05
N GLY A 106 -15.41 16.99 9.92
CA GLY A 106 -16.25 17.88 10.71
C GLY A 106 -17.09 18.84 9.85
N ALA A 107 -16.48 19.44 8.83
CA ALA A 107 -17.17 20.34 7.91
C ALA A 107 -18.25 19.61 7.08
N SER A 108 -17.96 18.39 6.61
CA SER A 108 -18.93 17.54 5.92
C SER A 108 -20.13 17.21 6.81
N LEU A 109 -19.88 16.84 8.07
CA LEU A 109 -20.94 16.55 9.04
C LEU A 109 -21.80 17.78 9.32
N LEU A 110 -21.17 18.96 9.49
CA LEU A 110 -21.89 20.22 9.68
C LEU A 110 -22.74 20.57 8.45
N MET A 111 -22.22 20.39 7.24
CA MET A 111 -22.96 20.63 5.99
C MET A 111 -24.18 19.70 5.86
N ALA A 112 -24.03 18.43 6.25
CA ALA A 112 -25.13 17.46 6.23
C ALA A 112 -26.23 17.82 7.25
N VAL A 113 -25.85 18.19 8.48
CA VAL A 113 -26.82 18.64 9.50
C VAL A 113 -27.53 19.91 9.06
N PHE A 114 -26.79 20.87 8.50
CA PHE A 114 -27.35 22.12 8.01
C PHE A 114 -28.31 21.89 6.83
N GLY A 115 -27.94 21.03 5.89
CA GLY A 115 -28.82 20.62 4.78
C GLY A 115 -30.08 19.91 5.25
N TYR A 116 -29.98 19.01 6.24
CA TYR A 116 -31.13 18.34 6.83
C TYR A 116 -32.07 19.31 7.55
N ALA A 117 -31.53 20.20 8.39
CA ALA A 117 -32.30 21.19 9.12
C ALA A 117 -32.97 22.19 8.17
N PHE A 118 -32.24 22.66 7.15
CA PHE A 118 -32.76 23.59 6.14
C PHE A 118 -33.82 22.93 5.26
N GLY A 119 -33.62 21.67 4.86
CA GLY A 119 -34.63 20.88 4.15
C GLY A 119 -35.89 20.67 4.97
N ARG A 120 -35.76 20.35 6.26
CA ARG A 120 -36.89 20.26 7.19
C ARG A 120 -37.60 21.60 7.44
N TRP A 121 -36.87 22.71 7.35
CA TRP A 121 -37.46 24.05 7.50
C TRP A 121 -38.18 24.53 6.24
N LEU A 122 -37.70 24.12 5.05
CA LEU A 122 -38.27 24.53 3.77
C LEU A 122 -39.39 23.60 3.26
N TRP A 123 -39.39 22.32 3.64
CA TRP A 123 -40.51 21.40 3.36
C TRP A 123 -41.60 21.55 4.43
N SER A 124 -42.71 22.23 4.08
CA SER A 124 -43.98 22.00 4.76
C SER A 124 -44.40 20.54 4.57
N ASP A 125 -44.68 19.88 5.69
CA ASP A 125 -44.84 18.44 5.84
C ASP A 125 -45.89 17.84 4.87
N PRO A 126 -45.49 17.05 3.84
CA PRO A 126 -46.44 16.35 2.97
C PRO A 126 -47.23 15.27 3.70
N ASN A 127 -46.81 14.88 4.92
CA ASN A 127 -47.50 13.85 5.70
C ASN A 127 -48.84 14.32 6.26
N ASP A 128 -49.14 15.61 6.32
CA ASP A 128 -50.45 16.06 6.77
C ASP A 128 -51.57 15.59 5.82
N GLU A 129 -51.27 15.48 4.52
CA GLU A 129 -52.21 14.96 3.52
C GLU A 129 -52.37 13.43 3.66
N LEU A 130 -51.27 12.70 3.91
CA LEU A 130 -51.28 11.25 4.12
C LEU A 130 -51.95 10.82 5.44
N LEU A 131 -51.82 11.64 6.49
CA LEU A 131 -52.49 11.43 7.77
C LEU A 131 -53.99 11.73 7.69
N ARG A 132 -54.40 12.66 6.82
CA ARG A 132 -55.80 12.98 6.56
C ARG A 132 -56.54 11.87 5.79
N ASP A 133 -55.85 11.13 4.93
CA ASP A 133 -56.40 10.02 4.13
C ASP A 133 -56.32 8.64 4.81
N LEU A 134 -55.65 8.55 5.96
CA LEU A 134 -55.52 7.34 6.77
C LEU A 134 -56.88 6.69 7.17
N PRO A 135 -57.95 7.45 7.50
CA PRO A 135 -59.27 6.86 7.81
C PRO A 135 -59.95 6.18 6.62
N VAL A 136 -59.61 6.57 5.39
CA VAL A 136 -60.19 6.02 4.15
C VAL A 136 -59.54 4.68 3.81
N LEU A 137 -58.22 4.56 3.99
CA LEU A 137 -57.47 3.32 3.77
C LEU A 137 -57.86 2.22 4.78
N GLN A 138 -58.18 2.59 6.03
CA GLN A 138 -58.52 1.62 7.07
C GLN A 138 -59.91 0.97 6.89
N ARG A 139 -60.81 1.54 6.06
CA ARG A 139 -62.13 0.96 5.78
C ARG A 139 -62.24 0.18 4.46
N MET A 140 -61.19 0.13 3.63
CA MET A 140 -61.27 -0.58 2.35
C MET A 140 -61.62 -2.07 2.48
N ASP A 141 -61.22 -2.73 3.58
CA ASP A 141 -61.59 -4.13 3.84
C ASP A 141 -63.08 -4.33 4.13
N SER A 142 -63.78 -3.29 4.59
CA SER A 142 -65.23 -3.34 4.82
C SER A 142 -66.02 -3.13 3.52
N TYR A 143 -65.52 -2.30 2.60
CA TYR A 143 -66.16 -2.05 1.31
C TYR A 143 -65.95 -3.17 0.29
N ARG A 144 -64.89 -3.98 0.43
CA ARG A 144 -64.61 -5.12 -0.47
C ARG A 144 -65.46 -6.37 -0.18
N LYS A 145 -66.22 -6.41 0.92
CA LYS A 145 -67.08 -7.57 1.27
C LYS A 145 -68.50 -7.52 0.67
N ILE A 146 -68.85 -6.48 -0.08
CA ILE A 146 -70.16 -6.37 -0.75
C ILE A 146 -70.02 -6.63 -2.26
N GLU A 147 -69.29 -7.68 -2.63
CA GLU A 147 -69.29 -8.22 -4.00
C GLU A 147 -70.05 -9.55 -4.04
N THR A 148 -71.35 -9.53 -3.72
CA THR A 148 -72.21 -10.63 -4.14
C THR A 148 -73.54 -10.10 -4.66
N LEU A 149 -73.60 -9.90 -5.99
CA LEU A 149 -74.84 -9.80 -6.77
C LEU A 149 -75.92 -10.85 -6.40
N PRO A 150 -75.60 -12.10 -5.97
CA PRO A 150 -76.64 -13.02 -5.49
C PRO A 150 -77.33 -12.55 -4.19
N ALA A 151 -76.64 -11.82 -3.29
CA ALA A 151 -77.22 -11.35 -2.03
C ALA A 151 -78.30 -10.27 -2.25
N LEU A 152 -78.08 -9.35 -3.20
CA LEU A 152 -79.12 -8.38 -3.59
C LEU A 152 -80.31 -9.07 -4.28
N LYS A 153 -80.08 -10.15 -5.02
CA LYS A 153 -81.16 -10.91 -5.66
C LYS A 153 -82.02 -11.65 -4.65
N THR A 154 -81.40 -12.29 -3.65
CA THR A 154 -82.13 -12.97 -2.56
C THR A 154 -82.90 -11.98 -1.68
N LEU A 155 -82.40 -10.76 -1.49
CA LEU A 155 -83.09 -9.72 -0.72
C LEU A 155 -84.24 -9.05 -1.49
N ALA A 156 -84.14 -8.96 -2.82
CA ALA A 156 -85.23 -8.51 -3.67
C ALA A 156 -86.36 -9.54 -3.76
N GLU A 157 -86.03 -10.84 -3.80
CA GLU A 157 -87.01 -11.93 -3.83
C GLU A 157 -87.71 -12.16 -2.47
N SER A 158 -87.11 -11.73 -1.35
CA SER A 158 -87.69 -11.93 -0.02
C SER A 158 -88.78 -10.93 0.37
N GLY A 159 -89.13 -9.97 -0.50
CA GLY A 159 -90.26 -9.05 -0.29
C GLY A 159 -90.11 -8.11 0.91
N VAL A 160 -88.91 -8.01 1.50
CA VAL A 160 -88.64 -7.26 2.74
C VAL A 160 -88.85 -5.74 2.58
N PHE A 161 -88.91 -5.24 1.34
CA PHE A 161 -89.13 -3.81 1.06
C PHE A 161 -90.59 -3.42 0.82
N ASP A 162 -91.54 -4.36 0.91
CA ASP A 162 -92.96 -4.10 0.59
C ASP A 162 -93.83 -3.78 1.83
N GLU A 163 -93.23 -3.28 2.91
CA GLU A 163 -93.96 -2.79 4.08
C GLU A 163 -94.05 -1.25 4.09
N LYS A 164 -95.10 -0.77 3.42
CA LYS A 164 -95.94 0.40 3.74
C LYS A 164 -95.23 1.71 4.09
N THR A 165 -94.85 2.47 3.06
CA THR A 165 -94.86 3.94 3.15
C THR A 165 -96.30 4.45 3.09
N ASN A 166 -96.94 4.63 4.23
CA ASN A 166 -97.97 5.67 4.34
C ASN A 166 -98.01 6.24 5.76
N GLU A 167 -96.97 6.95 6.14
CA GLU A 167 -97.09 7.98 7.17
C GLU A 167 -96.76 9.33 6.57
N SER A 168 -97.81 10.10 6.29
CA SER A 168 -97.92 11.56 6.48
C SER A 168 -99.12 12.10 5.70
N PRO A 169 -99.77 13.22 6.08
CA PRO A 169 -99.56 14.05 7.28
C PRO A 169 -100.85 14.65 7.89
N LYS A 170 -100.62 15.49 8.91
CA LYS A 170 -101.26 16.80 9.17
C LYS A 170 -102.34 16.93 10.27
N GLU A 171 -102.00 17.87 11.16
CA GLU A 171 -102.78 18.71 12.09
C GLU A 171 -103.07 18.17 13.49
#